data_AF-A0A7S4FDQ6-F1
#
_entry.id   AF-A0A7S4FDQ6-F1
#
_cell.length_a   1.000
_cell.length_b   1.000
_cell.length_c   1.000
_cell.angle_alpha   90.00
_cell.angle_beta   90.00
_cell.angle_gamma   90.00
#
_symmetry.space_group_name_H-M   'P 1'
#
loop_
_entity.id
_entity.type
_entity.pdbx_description
1 polymer ?
#
loop_
_entity_poly.entity_id
_entity_poly.type
_entity_poly.pdbx_seq_one_letter_code
_entity_poly.pdbx_strand_id
1 'polypeptide(L)'
;MYADLEDKEYWRNFEYSAAALPWLLGILLTFITLISLSIWLAHSQVWTVVDGVPRDMVVEESNGEISGISAARRNMRLATSILAISLAVITAVIYAVHVDHHRYRKYVNYLLAACLLATGILAVVCFGLDVGREDDAENCVGSAHATTVCESLADIALLCTIFDALLAAFLFISGFLVAAFTRSGDWCRIRYQNTYHELYSDRWPGLVANGVSRVRKTLTFWALFLTIVFGVTLLCATLALPGQQYQWVDSNNRLIETPGWPVRCTIVRYALCTLVILTIAFNLIPLNSRVVSYTLGFLYVVASAMAIAAFGLDVAAIVDATATSCPAGVTCDYTPYVTTAVIDIVGSILLAGYVFWEYYWAKREQQLDVEPTDADPETPQQSKDGIQNGPLLSSPYEA
;
A
#
# COMPACT_ATOMS: atom_id res chain seq x y z
N MET A 1 10.06 -6.35 43.62
CA MET A 1 10.80 -6.43 42.35
C MET A 1 10.47 -7.70 41.54
N TYR A 2 9.30 -8.32 41.75
CA TYR A 2 8.81 -9.45 40.95
C TYR A 2 7.46 -9.15 40.24
N ALA A 3 6.83 -8.00 40.54
CA ALA A 3 5.56 -7.60 39.93
C ALA A 3 5.71 -7.01 38.50
N ASP A 4 6.92 -6.65 38.08
CA ASP A 4 7.18 -6.07 36.74
C ASP A 4 7.43 -7.12 35.64
N LEU A 5 7.51 -8.41 36.01
CA LEU A 5 7.72 -9.49 35.04
C LEU A 5 6.40 -10.15 34.62
N GLU A 6 5.43 -10.31 35.52
CA GLU A 6 4.11 -10.86 35.17
C GLU A 6 3.29 -9.91 34.27
N ASP A 7 3.42 -8.59 34.45
CA ASP A 7 2.77 -7.64 33.55
C ASP A 7 3.37 -7.67 32.13
N LYS A 8 4.66 -7.96 31.96
CA LYS A 8 5.26 -8.09 30.62
C LYS A 8 4.85 -9.36 29.87
N GLU A 9 4.51 -10.43 30.58
CA GLU A 9 4.04 -11.67 29.96
C GLU A 9 2.58 -11.60 29.51
N TYR A 10 1.72 -10.86 30.22
CA TYR A 10 0.29 -10.83 29.90
C TYR A 10 -0.06 -10.03 28.62
N TRP A 11 0.75 -9.02 28.27
CA TRP A 11 0.56 -8.22 27.06
C TRP A 11 1.11 -8.87 25.78
N ARG A 12 1.85 -9.98 25.90
CA ARG A 12 2.59 -10.63 24.81
C ARG A 12 1.81 -11.76 24.13
N ASN A 13 0.48 -11.68 24.12
CA ASN A 13 -0.40 -12.77 23.69
C ASN A 13 -0.63 -12.86 22.17
N PHE A 14 -0.01 -12.00 21.37
CA PHE A 14 0.14 -12.17 19.92
C PHE A 14 1.35 -11.34 19.48
N GLU A 15 2.56 -11.86 19.71
CA GLU A 15 3.70 -11.40 18.92
C GLU A 15 3.46 -11.89 17.50
N TYR A 16 2.92 -11.01 16.65
CA TYR A 16 2.95 -11.23 15.21
C TYR A 16 4.36 -11.67 14.84
N SER A 17 4.47 -12.66 13.96
CA SER A 17 5.77 -13.11 13.49
C SER A 17 6.57 -11.89 13.01
N ALA A 18 7.90 -11.85 13.23
CA ALA A 18 8.70 -10.70 12.81
C ALA A 18 8.59 -10.41 11.29
N ALA A 19 8.10 -11.39 10.51
CA ALA A 19 7.80 -11.31 9.09
C ALA A 19 6.35 -10.84 8.77
N ALA A 20 5.44 -10.76 9.74
CA ALA A 20 4.04 -10.40 9.52
C ALA A 20 3.89 -9.00 8.93
N LEU A 21 4.57 -8.00 9.50
CA LEU A 21 4.48 -6.62 9.04
C LEU A 21 4.91 -6.46 7.56
N PRO A 22 6.10 -6.90 7.11
CA PRO A 22 6.47 -6.78 5.70
C PRO A 22 5.52 -7.55 4.78
N TRP A 23 4.99 -8.69 5.21
CA TRP A 23 4.03 -9.47 4.43
C TRP A 23 2.69 -8.73 4.28
N LEU A 24 2.12 -8.24 5.39
CA LEU A 24 0.90 -7.45 5.40
C LEU A 24 1.02 -6.19 4.55
N LEU A 25 2.18 -5.52 4.58
CA LEU A 25 2.45 -4.38 3.71
C LEU A 25 2.52 -4.80 2.24
N GLY A 26 3.13 -5.95 1.93
CA GLY A 26 3.12 -6.51 0.57
C GLY A 26 1.69 -6.75 0.06
N ILE A 27 0.85 -7.40 0.87
CA ILE A 27 -0.58 -7.61 0.56
C ILE A 27 -1.28 -6.27 0.35
N LEU A 28 -1.10 -5.32 1.29
CA LEU A 28 -1.72 -4.00 1.22
C LEU A 28 -1.37 -3.29 -0.09
N LEU A 29 -0.09 -3.31 -0.48
CA LEU A 29 0.38 -2.73 -1.75
C LEU A 29 -0.26 -3.40 -2.96
N THR A 30 -0.37 -4.74 -2.96
CA THR A 30 -1.02 -5.48 -4.04
C THR A 30 -2.49 -5.10 -4.19
N PHE A 31 -3.24 -5.02 -3.08
CA PHE A 31 -4.67 -4.67 -3.12
C PHE A 31 -4.92 -3.19 -3.44
N ILE A 32 -4.04 -2.27 -3.02
CA ILE A 32 -4.07 -0.87 -3.47
C ILE A 32 -3.79 -0.79 -4.98
N THR A 33 -2.87 -1.61 -5.49
CA THR A 33 -2.58 -1.67 -6.94
C THR A 33 -3.80 -2.20 -7.70
N LEU A 34 -4.44 -3.26 -7.21
CA LEU A 34 -5.66 -3.83 -7.79
C LEU A 34 -6.81 -2.83 -7.87
N ILE A 35 -7.12 -2.13 -6.76
CA ILE A 35 -8.21 -1.15 -6.77
C ILE A 35 -7.88 0.00 -7.72
N SER A 36 -6.62 0.43 -7.79
CA SER A 36 -6.17 1.49 -8.69
C SER A 36 -6.27 1.08 -10.16
N LEU A 37 -5.84 -0.13 -10.52
CA LEU A 37 -6.01 -0.69 -11.86
C LEU A 37 -7.48 -0.88 -12.22
N SER A 38 -8.31 -1.24 -11.26
CA SER A 38 -9.74 -1.43 -11.48
C SER A 38 -10.48 -0.11 -11.67
N ILE A 39 -10.05 0.95 -10.98
CA ILE A 39 -10.51 2.33 -11.25
C ILE A 39 -10.02 2.76 -12.63
N TRP A 40 -8.75 2.49 -12.97
CA TRP A 40 -8.19 2.79 -14.29
C TRP A 40 -9.02 2.18 -15.44
N LEU A 41 -9.33 0.88 -15.32
CA LEU A 41 -10.09 0.11 -16.32
C LEU A 41 -11.59 0.41 -16.33
N ALA A 42 -12.16 0.95 -15.26
CA ALA A 42 -13.56 1.33 -15.22
C ALA A 42 -13.77 2.57 -16.12
N HIS A 43 -14.03 2.39 -17.41
CA HIS A 43 -14.32 3.47 -18.39
C HIS A 43 -15.62 4.26 -18.07
N SER A 44 -16.17 4.10 -16.87
CA SER A 44 -17.33 4.79 -16.31
C SER A 44 -16.92 5.71 -15.15
N GLN A 45 -17.85 6.51 -14.64
CA GLN A 45 -17.61 7.27 -13.42
C GLN A 45 -17.63 6.31 -12.21
N VAL A 46 -16.78 6.55 -11.20
CA VAL A 46 -16.71 5.73 -9.97
C VAL A 46 -18.07 5.56 -9.30
N TRP A 47 -18.97 6.55 -9.45
CA TRP A 47 -20.31 6.58 -8.87
C TRP A 47 -21.36 5.80 -9.69
N THR A 48 -21.09 5.54 -10.97
CA THR A 48 -22.03 4.90 -11.91
C THR A 48 -21.31 3.76 -12.60
N VAL A 49 -21.23 2.60 -11.94
CA VAL A 49 -20.66 1.39 -12.56
C VAL A 49 -21.59 0.95 -13.70
N VAL A 50 -21.09 1.02 -14.94
CA VAL A 50 -21.79 0.55 -16.14
C VAL A 50 -21.28 -0.84 -16.51
N ASP A 51 -22.15 -1.67 -17.08
CA ASP A 51 -21.77 -3.01 -17.54
C ASP A 51 -20.81 -2.90 -18.73
N GLY A 52 -19.67 -3.57 -18.62
CA GLY A 52 -18.61 -3.53 -19.63
C GLY A 52 -18.16 -4.91 -20.06
N VAL A 53 -17.54 -4.96 -21.23
CA VAL A 53 -16.86 -6.15 -21.75
C VAL A 53 -15.34 -5.97 -21.54
N PRO A 54 -14.62 -6.95 -20.94
CA PRO A 54 -13.22 -6.79 -20.54
C PRO A 54 -12.25 -6.86 -21.73
N ARG A 55 -12.39 -5.89 -22.63
CA ARG A 55 -11.56 -5.67 -23.81
C ARG A 55 -11.58 -4.19 -24.19
N ASP A 56 -10.41 -3.66 -24.51
CA ASP A 56 -10.28 -2.33 -25.07
C ASP A 56 -10.38 -2.42 -26.59
N MET A 57 -11.09 -1.48 -27.19
CA MET A 57 -11.28 -1.40 -28.64
C MET A 57 -10.30 -0.39 -29.21
N VAL A 58 -9.42 -0.85 -30.10
CA VAL A 58 -8.47 -0.02 -30.83
C VAL A 58 -8.94 0.07 -32.28
N VAL A 59 -9.42 1.26 -32.66
CA VAL A 59 -9.77 1.60 -34.04
C VAL A 59 -8.48 1.95 -34.78
N GLU A 60 -8.23 1.33 -35.93
CA GLU A 60 -7.18 1.78 -36.85
C GLU A 60 -7.52 3.21 -37.28
N GLU A 61 -6.70 4.18 -36.88
CA GLU A 61 -6.91 5.63 -37.05
C GLU A 61 -7.52 6.00 -38.40
N SER A 62 -8.81 6.34 -38.42
CA SER A 62 -9.45 7.01 -39.54
C SER A 62 -9.65 8.49 -39.22
N ASN A 63 -8.57 9.28 -39.24
CA ASN A 63 -8.52 10.76 -39.36
C ASN A 63 -9.52 11.64 -38.57
N GLY A 64 -10.21 11.10 -37.56
CA GLY A 64 -11.20 11.81 -36.77
C GLY A 64 -10.57 12.23 -35.45
N GLU A 65 -10.36 13.53 -35.29
CA GLU A 65 -10.00 14.15 -34.01
C GLU A 65 -11.12 13.86 -33.02
N ILE A 66 -10.90 12.86 -32.15
CA ILE A 66 -11.75 12.63 -30.98
C ILE A 66 -11.33 13.69 -29.96
N SER A 67 -12.08 14.79 -29.86
CA SER A 67 -11.85 15.84 -28.85
C SER A 67 -12.32 15.36 -27.47
N GLY A 68 -11.50 15.58 -26.44
CA GLY A 68 -11.79 15.20 -25.05
C GLY A 68 -10.66 14.44 -24.35
N ILE A 69 -10.53 14.64 -23.03
CA ILE A 69 -9.68 13.77 -22.19
C ILE A 69 -10.33 12.39 -22.12
N SER A 70 -9.63 11.36 -22.60
CA SER A 70 -10.15 10.01 -22.57
C SER A 70 -10.38 9.52 -21.14
N ALA A 71 -11.47 8.76 -20.92
CA ALA A 71 -11.78 8.18 -19.61
C ALA A 71 -10.59 7.40 -19.03
N ALA A 72 -9.86 6.67 -19.88
CA ALA A 72 -8.66 5.93 -19.50
C ALA A 72 -7.56 6.85 -18.91
N ARG A 73 -7.30 8.03 -19.51
CA ARG A 73 -6.30 8.99 -18.97
C ARG A 73 -6.74 9.59 -17.65
N ARG A 74 -8.00 10.02 -17.55
CA ARG A 74 -8.57 10.53 -16.29
C ARG A 74 -8.44 9.48 -15.19
N ASN A 75 -8.79 8.24 -15.47
CA ASN A 75 -8.73 7.19 -14.47
C ASN A 75 -7.29 6.78 -14.13
N MET A 76 -6.34 6.91 -15.06
CA MET A 76 -4.91 6.71 -14.79
C MET A 76 -4.39 7.75 -13.78
N ARG A 77 -4.83 9.01 -13.89
CA ARG A 77 -4.53 10.07 -12.91
C ARG A 77 -5.14 9.76 -11.55
N LEU A 78 -6.39 9.29 -11.50
CA LEU A 78 -7.04 8.86 -10.25
C LEU A 78 -6.25 7.72 -9.58
N ALA A 79 -5.90 6.69 -10.36
CA ALA A 79 -5.12 5.55 -9.90
C ALA A 79 -3.76 5.98 -9.35
N THR A 80 -3.04 6.83 -10.07
CA THR A 80 -1.73 7.35 -9.67
C THR A 80 -1.82 8.18 -8.39
N SER A 81 -2.85 9.03 -8.28
CA SER A 81 -3.10 9.84 -7.07
C SER A 81 -3.38 8.96 -5.84
N ILE A 82 -4.24 7.95 -5.98
CA ILE A 82 -4.58 7.01 -4.90
C ILE A 82 -3.33 6.23 -4.46
N LEU A 83 -2.54 5.72 -5.41
CA LEU A 83 -1.27 5.04 -5.13
C LEU A 83 -0.30 5.95 -4.37
N ALA A 84 -0.11 7.17 -4.85
CA ALA A 84 0.80 8.14 -4.25
C ALA A 84 0.40 8.50 -2.81
N ILE A 85 -0.88 8.81 -2.57
CA ILE A 85 -1.40 9.13 -1.23
C ILE A 85 -1.22 7.94 -0.31
N SER A 86 -1.63 6.75 -0.74
CA SER A 86 -1.59 5.55 0.10
C SER A 86 -0.15 5.19 0.49
N LEU A 87 0.78 5.21 -0.48
CA LEU A 87 2.20 4.96 -0.24
C LEU A 87 2.82 5.99 0.69
N ALA A 88 2.51 7.27 0.50
CA ALA A 88 3.02 8.34 1.34
C ALA A 88 2.52 8.22 2.79
N VAL A 89 1.23 7.89 2.98
CA VAL A 89 0.63 7.65 4.30
C VAL A 89 1.23 6.42 4.97
N ILE A 90 1.31 5.28 4.27
CA ILE A 90 1.92 4.04 4.79
C ILE A 90 3.37 4.32 5.23
N THR A 91 4.13 5.02 4.38
CA THR A 91 5.52 5.38 4.68
C THR A 91 5.60 6.29 5.90
N ALA A 92 4.74 7.30 6.02
CA ALA A 92 4.69 8.20 7.16
C ALA A 92 4.31 7.47 8.46
N VAL A 93 3.36 6.53 8.41
CA VAL A 93 2.96 5.70 9.55
C VAL A 93 4.13 4.82 10.01
N ILE A 94 4.81 4.12 9.10
CA ILE A 94 5.99 3.29 9.43
C ILE A 94 7.15 4.15 9.94
N TYR A 95 7.20 5.41 9.52
CA TYR A 95 8.16 6.37 10.02
C TYR A 95 7.86 6.81 11.46
N ALA A 96 6.58 6.98 11.80
CA ALA A 96 6.10 7.37 13.12
C ALA A 96 6.09 6.20 14.12
N VAL A 97 5.63 5.03 13.69
CA VAL A 97 5.57 3.81 14.51
C VAL A 97 6.98 3.27 14.70
N HIS A 98 7.43 3.24 15.95
CA HIS A 98 8.75 2.73 16.30
C HIS A 98 8.74 1.19 16.26
N VAL A 99 8.96 0.61 15.08
CA VAL A 99 9.11 -0.85 14.93
C VAL A 99 10.47 -1.29 15.47
N ASP A 100 10.47 -2.23 16.41
CA ASP A 100 11.66 -2.63 17.17
C ASP A 100 12.70 -3.44 16.37
N HIS A 101 12.27 -4.11 15.30
CA HIS A 101 13.17 -4.92 14.49
C HIS A 101 13.90 -4.15 13.39
N HIS A 102 15.16 -3.82 13.67
CA HIS A 102 16.05 -3.04 12.81
C HIS A 102 16.29 -3.62 11.39
N ARG A 103 16.35 -4.96 11.22
CA ARG A 103 16.59 -5.58 9.90
C ARG A 103 15.39 -5.45 8.98
N TYR A 104 14.20 -5.81 9.45
CA TYR A 104 12.98 -5.78 8.63
C TYR A 104 12.59 -4.36 8.22
N ARG A 105 12.74 -3.38 9.13
CA ARG A 105 12.48 -1.97 8.82
C ARG A 105 13.31 -1.45 7.65
N LYS A 106 14.58 -1.87 7.55
CA LYS A 106 15.46 -1.48 6.44
C LYS A 106 14.92 -1.98 5.10
N TYR A 107 14.51 -3.24 5.01
CA TYR A 107 13.95 -3.81 3.79
C TYR A 107 12.61 -3.16 3.42
N VAL A 108 11.72 -2.97 4.40
CA VAL A 108 10.42 -2.31 4.20
C VAL A 108 10.61 -0.88 3.68
N ASN A 109 11.52 -0.09 4.26
CA ASN A 109 11.76 1.27 3.81
C ASN A 109 12.35 1.33 2.39
N TYR A 110 13.24 0.39 2.01
CA TYR A 110 13.72 0.32 0.63
C TYR A 110 12.64 -0.07 -0.35
N LEU A 111 11.76 -1.01 0.03
CA LEU A 111 10.61 -1.39 -0.78
C LEU A 111 9.67 -0.19 -1.00
N LEU A 112 9.31 0.51 0.07
CA LEU A 112 8.46 1.71 -0.01
C LEU A 112 9.11 2.82 -0.83
N ALA A 113 10.42 3.04 -0.67
CA ALA A 113 11.16 3.97 -1.52
C ALA A 113 11.06 3.57 -3.00
N ALA A 114 11.26 2.29 -3.33
CA ALA A 114 11.13 1.80 -4.70
C ALA A 114 9.70 1.98 -5.24
N CYS A 115 8.66 1.70 -4.45
CA CYS A 115 7.27 1.92 -4.83
C CYS A 115 6.94 3.41 -5.05
N LEU A 116 7.44 4.31 -4.20
CA LEU A 116 7.29 5.75 -4.39
C LEU A 116 7.96 6.22 -5.68
N LEU A 117 9.17 5.74 -5.99
CA LEU A 117 9.86 6.05 -7.23
C LEU A 117 9.11 5.51 -8.46
N ALA A 118 8.61 4.28 -8.41
CA ALA A 118 7.81 3.69 -9.47
C ALA A 118 6.51 4.47 -9.72
N THR A 119 5.85 4.92 -8.65
CA THR A 119 4.67 5.79 -8.75
C THR A 119 5.03 7.17 -9.31
N GLY A 120 6.22 7.69 -9.00
CA GLY A 120 6.76 8.90 -9.62
C GLY A 120 6.92 8.75 -11.13
N ILE A 121 7.39 7.58 -11.61
CA ILE A 121 7.46 7.28 -13.05
C ILE A 121 6.06 7.27 -13.67
N LEU A 122 5.06 6.66 -13.02
CA LEU A 122 3.67 6.68 -13.50
C LEU A 122 3.12 8.10 -13.60
N ALA A 123 3.41 8.97 -12.63
CA ALA A 123 3.03 10.38 -12.68
C ALA A 123 3.71 11.13 -13.84
N VAL A 124 4.98 10.83 -14.14
CA VAL A 124 5.68 11.37 -15.33
C VAL A 124 5.02 10.88 -16.62
N VAL A 125 4.58 9.62 -16.68
CA VAL A 125 3.85 9.10 -17.84
C VAL A 125 2.51 9.83 -18.01
N CYS A 126 1.75 10.02 -16.93
CA CYS A 126 0.49 10.80 -16.97
C CYS A 126 0.75 12.22 -17.50
N PHE A 127 1.74 12.91 -16.94
CA PHE A 127 2.18 14.21 -17.42
C PHE A 127 2.52 14.19 -18.91
N GLY A 128 3.37 13.26 -19.35
CA GLY A 128 3.82 13.18 -20.75
C GLY A 128 2.72 12.87 -21.75
N LEU A 129 1.63 12.19 -21.34
CA LEU A 129 0.50 11.88 -22.22
C LEU A 129 -0.42 13.08 -22.46
N ASP A 130 -0.41 14.06 -21.56
CA ASP A 130 -1.36 15.18 -21.55
C ASP A 130 -0.74 16.54 -21.90
N VAL A 131 0.58 16.68 -21.81
CA VAL A 131 1.28 17.90 -22.26
C VAL A 131 1.00 18.16 -23.75
N GLY A 132 0.49 19.35 -24.06
CA GLY A 132 0.16 19.78 -25.42
C GLY A 132 -1.20 19.31 -25.92
N ARG A 133 -2.05 18.78 -25.04
CA ARG A 133 -3.43 18.33 -25.32
C ARG A 133 -4.44 18.92 -24.32
N GLU A 134 -4.05 19.98 -23.61
CA GLU A 134 -4.90 20.62 -22.61
C GLU A 134 -6.13 21.29 -23.25
N ASP A 135 -5.97 21.83 -24.45
CA ASP A 135 -7.03 22.51 -25.20
C ASP A 135 -8.15 21.55 -25.66
N ASP A 136 -7.85 20.25 -25.74
CA ASP A 136 -8.82 19.21 -26.12
C ASP A 136 -9.81 18.89 -25.00
N ALA A 137 -9.60 19.42 -23.79
CA ALA A 137 -10.47 19.16 -22.65
C ALA A 137 -11.76 20.00 -22.77
N GLU A 138 -12.83 19.37 -23.26
CA GLU A 138 -14.14 20.01 -23.39
C GLU A 138 -15.25 19.19 -22.72
N ASN A 139 -16.21 19.87 -22.11
CA ASN A 139 -17.43 19.28 -21.59
C ASN A 139 -18.61 19.66 -22.50
N CYS A 140 -18.99 18.73 -23.37
CA CYS A 140 -20.12 18.91 -24.27
C CYS A 140 -21.40 18.41 -23.62
N VAL A 141 -22.34 19.32 -23.36
CA VAL A 141 -23.67 18.98 -22.86
C VAL A 141 -24.63 18.97 -24.05
N GLY A 142 -24.97 17.77 -24.54
CA GLY A 142 -25.97 17.63 -25.60
C GLY A 142 -26.33 16.17 -25.91
N SER A 143 -27.64 15.93 -26.13
CA SER A 143 -28.12 14.69 -26.76
C SER A 143 -27.75 14.68 -28.23
N ALA A 144 -27.49 13.50 -28.81
CA ALA A 144 -26.99 13.24 -30.17
C ALA A 144 -27.66 13.98 -31.37
N HIS A 145 -28.71 14.78 -31.16
CA HIS A 145 -29.49 15.45 -32.20
C HIS A 145 -29.66 16.98 -32.01
N ALA A 146 -29.04 17.60 -31.00
CA ALA A 146 -29.08 19.06 -30.81
C ALA A 146 -27.68 19.64 -30.70
N THR A 147 -27.50 20.87 -31.19
CA THR A 147 -26.25 21.66 -31.13
C THR A 147 -25.58 21.50 -29.76
N THR A 148 -24.50 20.72 -29.71
CA THR A 148 -23.71 20.50 -28.51
C THR A 148 -23.02 21.81 -28.14
N VAL A 149 -23.43 22.39 -27.02
CA VAL A 149 -22.67 23.48 -26.39
C VAL A 149 -21.55 22.82 -25.60
N CYS A 150 -20.31 23.07 -25.99
CA CYS A 150 -19.13 22.57 -25.31
C CYS A 150 -18.51 23.70 -24.48
N GLU A 151 -18.35 23.47 -23.18
CA GLU A 151 -17.58 24.35 -22.30
C GLU A 151 -16.13 23.86 -22.27
N SER A 152 -15.18 24.77 -22.53
CA SER A 152 -13.76 24.43 -22.42
C SER A 152 -13.38 24.25 -20.95
N LEU A 153 -12.66 23.17 -20.67
CA LEU A 153 -12.07 22.80 -19.38
C LEU A 153 -10.54 22.84 -19.42
N ALA A 154 -9.96 23.54 -20.40
CA ALA A 154 -8.52 23.61 -20.62
C ALA A 154 -7.75 24.07 -19.37
N ASP A 155 -8.27 25.05 -18.63
CA ASP A 155 -7.65 25.53 -17.38
C ASP A 155 -7.55 24.44 -16.30
N ILE A 156 -8.59 23.60 -16.18
CA ILE A 156 -8.61 22.49 -15.21
C ILE A 156 -7.66 21.38 -15.67
N ALA A 157 -7.63 21.11 -16.97
CA ALA A 157 -6.73 20.13 -17.56
C ALA A 157 -5.25 20.53 -17.36
N LEU A 158 -4.92 21.79 -17.64
CA LEU A 158 -3.59 22.38 -17.40
C LEU A 158 -3.21 22.30 -15.92
N LEU A 159 -4.14 22.61 -15.02
CA LEU A 159 -3.92 22.50 -13.58
C LEU A 159 -3.58 21.06 -13.17
N CYS A 160 -4.30 20.08 -13.70
CA CYS A 160 -4.00 18.67 -13.46
C CYS A 160 -2.61 18.27 -13.98
N THR A 161 -2.24 18.71 -15.19
CA THR A 161 -0.92 18.45 -15.78
C THR A 161 0.21 19.07 -14.93
N ILE A 162 0.02 20.28 -14.39
CA ILE A 162 0.97 20.90 -13.45
C ILE A 162 1.09 20.06 -12.18
N PHE A 163 -0.04 19.60 -11.62
CA PHE A 163 -0.02 18.77 -10.42
C PHE A 163 0.56 17.38 -10.65
N ASP A 164 0.43 16.79 -11.84
CA ASP A 164 1.12 15.54 -12.21
C ASP A 164 2.65 15.72 -12.14
N ALA A 165 3.17 16.83 -12.69
CA ALA A 165 4.60 17.14 -12.65
C ALA A 165 5.10 17.39 -11.21
N LEU A 166 4.35 18.15 -10.41
CA LEU A 166 4.67 18.40 -9.01
C LEU A 166 4.63 17.10 -8.19
N LEU A 167 3.60 16.28 -8.37
CA LEU A 167 3.46 15.00 -7.68
C LEU A 167 4.62 14.07 -8.03
N ALA A 168 4.99 13.97 -9.30
CA ALA A 168 6.16 13.20 -9.75
C ALA A 168 7.44 13.66 -9.04
N ALA A 169 7.72 14.97 -9.04
CA ALA A 169 8.90 15.54 -8.40
C ALA A 169 8.96 15.19 -6.90
N PHE A 170 7.85 15.37 -6.18
CA PHE A 170 7.81 15.09 -4.74
C PHE A 170 7.83 13.59 -4.41
N LEU A 171 7.31 12.72 -5.29
CA LEU A 171 7.47 11.28 -5.18
C LEU A 171 8.94 10.86 -5.32
N PHE A 172 9.67 11.43 -6.29
CA PHE A 172 11.11 11.18 -6.45
C PHE A 172 11.92 11.67 -5.23
N ILE A 173 11.64 12.89 -4.78
CA ILE A 173 12.29 13.46 -3.59
C ILE A 173 12.00 12.59 -2.36
N SER A 174 10.74 12.22 -2.13
CA SER A 174 10.33 11.39 -1.00
C SER A 174 10.99 10.02 -1.04
N GLY A 175 10.93 9.32 -2.19
CA GLY A 175 11.56 8.02 -2.38
C GLY A 175 13.08 8.07 -2.12
N PHE A 176 13.76 9.08 -2.65
CA PHE A 176 15.19 9.28 -2.43
C PHE A 176 15.52 9.58 -0.97
N LEU A 177 14.78 10.47 -0.32
CA LEU A 177 14.99 10.82 1.09
C LEU A 177 14.74 9.63 2.02
N VAL A 178 13.71 8.83 1.75
CA VAL A 178 13.44 7.58 2.48
C VAL A 178 14.60 6.60 2.29
N ALA A 179 15.09 6.39 1.06
CA ALA A 179 16.23 5.50 0.79
C ALA A 179 17.55 6.00 1.41
N ALA A 180 17.80 7.31 1.38
CA ALA A 180 19.00 7.94 1.93
C ALA A 180 19.00 7.89 3.47
N PHE A 181 17.88 8.24 4.10
CA PHE A 181 17.66 8.04 5.52
C PHE A 181 17.86 6.55 5.86
N THR A 182 17.42 5.67 4.97
CA THR A 182 17.55 4.22 5.14
C THR A 182 18.96 3.69 5.09
N ARG A 183 19.77 4.24 4.20
CA ARG A 183 21.19 3.91 4.10
C ARG A 183 22.00 4.42 5.29
N SER A 184 21.66 5.60 5.80
CA SER A 184 22.42 6.28 6.86
C SER A 184 22.40 5.55 8.21
N GLY A 185 21.37 4.74 8.46
CA GLY A 185 21.19 4.11 9.78
C GLY A 185 20.91 5.10 10.90
N ASP A 186 20.60 6.37 10.57
CA ASP A 186 20.36 7.46 11.52
C ASP A 186 19.22 7.13 12.51
N TRP A 187 18.26 6.27 12.13
CA TRP A 187 17.22 5.77 13.03
C TRP A 187 17.73 4.90 14.19
N CYS A 188 18.83 4.15 14.00
CA CYS A 188 19.37 3.27 15.05
C CYS A 188 20.05 4.11 16.10
N ARG A 189 20.72 5.18 15.67
CA ARG A 189 21.43 6.12 16.54
C ARG A 189 20.52 6.84 17.53
N ILE A 190 19.36 7.32 17.07
CA ILE A 190 18.39 8.04 17.92
C ILE A 190 17.94 7.16 19.10
N ARG A 191 17.74 5.85 18.87
CA ARG A 191 17.29 4.93 19.93
C ARG A 191 18.34 4.72 21.00
N TYR A 192 19.58 4.44 20.61
CA TYR A 192 20.68 4.28 21.55
C TYR A 192 20.94 5.59 22.32
N GLN A 193 20.82 6.74 21.66
CA GLN A 193 21.02 8.03 22.33
C GLN A 193 19.99 8.32 23.42
N ASN A 194 18.69 8.05 23.22
CA ASN A 194 17.69 8.29 24.27
C ASN A 194 17.94 7.42 25.52
N THR A 195 18.45 6.20 25.35
CA THR A 195 18.79 5.31 26.47
C THR A 195 20.09 5.70 27.19
N TYR A 196 21.06 6.30 26.48
CA TYR A 196 22.36 6.69 27.06
C TYR A 196 22.44 8.18 27.46
N HIS A 197 21.56 9.05 26.98
CA HIS A 197 21.53 10.47 27.37
C HIS A 197 21.16 10.67 28.84
N GLU A 198 20.40 9.74 29.44
CA GLU A 198 20.13 9.74 30.88
C GLU A 198 21.36 9.36 31.72
N LEU A 199 22.38 8.72 31.14
CA LEU A 199 23.58 8.28 31.88
C LEU A 199 24.82 9.16 31.70
N TYR A 200 24.91 9.98 30.65
CA TYR A 200 26.15 10.69 30.27
C TYR A 200 25.93 12.11 29.71
N SER A 201 25.01 12.89 30.29
CA SER A 201 24.69 14.25 29.81
C SER A 201 25.86 15.25 29.86
N ASP A 202 26.94 14.97 30.59
CA ASP A 202 27.92 16.01 30.95
C ASP A 202 29.21 16.03 30.13
N ARG A 203 29.44 15.11 29.17
CA ARG A 203 30.78 14.96 28.56
C ARG A 203 30.94 15.09 27.04
N TRP A 204 29.88 15.24 26.26
CA TRP A 204 30.03 15.34 24.80
C TRP A 204 29.23 16.52 24.21
N PRO A 205 29.88 17.50 23.54
CA PRO A 205 29.17 18.58 22.87
C PRO A 205 28.43 18.02 21.64
N GLY A 206 27.17 17.63 21.85
CA GLY A 206 26.31 16.90 20.93
C GLY A 206 25.69 17.70 19.78
N LEU A 207 26.40 18.67 19.19
CA LEU A 207 25.82 19.53 18.13
C LEU A 207 25.92 18.97 16.70
N VAL A 208 26.94 18.18 16.35
CA VAL A 208 27.19 17.88 14.92
C VAL A 208 26.47 16.61 14.42
N ALA A 209 26.31 15.58 15.27
CA ALA A 209 25.63 14.34 14.87
C ALA A 209 24.10 14.42 14.96
N ASN A 210 23.56 15.23 15.90
CA ASN A 210 22.12 15.33 16.15
C ASN A 210 21.40 16.24 15.14
N GLY A 211 22.08 17.28 14.65
CA GLY A 211 21.51 18.23 13.67
C GLY A 211 21.19 17.56 12.33
N VAL A 212 22.15 16.79 11.77
CA VAL A 212 22.00 16.18 10.44
C VAL A 212 20.88 15.13 10.41
N SER A 213 20.78 14.29 11.46
CA SER A 213 19.73 13.28 11.58
C SER A 213 18.34 13.92 11.73
N ARG A 214 18.22 14.97 12.56
CA ARG A 214 16.95 15.71 12.75
C ARG A 214 16.52 16.42 11.46
N VAL A 215 17.43 17.07 10.75
CA VAL A 215 17.15 17.75 9.46
C VAL A 215 16.66 16.74 8.43
N ARG A 216 17.33 15.59 8.26
CA ARG A 216 16.88 14.54 7.34
C ARG A 216 15.49 14.04 7.69
N LYS A 217 15.21 13.80 8.98
CA LYS A 217 13.90 13.37 9.47
C LYS A 217 12.81 14.38 9.10
N THR A 218 13.06 15.65 9.36
CA THR A 218 12.13 16.75 9.06
C THR A 218 11.92 16.91 7.55
N LEU A 219 12.98 16.83 6.74
CA LEU A 219 12.88 16.89 5.28
C LEU A 219 12.07 15.73 4.71
N THR A 220 12.31 14.49 5.14
CA THR A 220 11.54 13.33 4.71
C THR A 220 10.06 13.48 5.07
N PHE A 221 9.78 13.97 6.28
CA PHE A 221 8.39 14.24 6.70
C PHE A 221 7.71 15.29 5.81
N TRP A 222 8.36 16.42 5.54
CA TRP A 222 7.81 17.46 4.66
C TRP A 222 7.62 16.98 3.22
N ALA A 223 8.55 16.19 2.70
CA ALA A 223 8.43 15.63 1.36
C ALA A 223 7.21 14.67 1.25
N LEU A 224 7.02 13.80 2.24
CA LEU A 224 5.84 12.92 2.32
C LEU A 224 4.55 13.73 2.48
N PHE A 225 4.55 14.76 3.33
CA PHE A 225 3.40 15.65 3.52
C PHE A 225 3.02 16.36 2.21
N LEU A 226 3.99 16.94 1.50
CA LEU A 226 3.75 17.59 0.21
C LEU A 226 3.26 16.59 -0.85
N THR A 227 3.79 15.36 -0.86
CA THR A 227 3.29 14.28 -1.72
C THR A 227 1.80 14.01 -1.47
N ILE A 228 1.37 13.97 -0.20
CA ILE A 228 -0.05 13.80 0.15
C ILE A 228 -0.87 15.01 -0.31
N VAL A 229 -0.41 16.23 -0.05
CA VAL A 229 -1.13 17.47 -0.45
C VAL A 229 -1.33 17.52 -1.96
N PHE A 230 -0.27 17.29 -2.75
CA PHE A 230 -0.38 17.28 -4.21
C PHE A 230 -1.21 16.11 -4.72
N GLY A 231 -1.07 14.92 -4.14
CA GLY A 231 -1.88 13.75 -4.49
C GLY A 231 -3.37 14.00 -4.24
N VAL A 232 -3.75 14.57 -3.09
CA VAL A 232 -5.15 14.91 -2.78
C VAL A 232 -5.66 16.00 -3.71
N THR A 233 -4.85 17.03 -3.98
CA THR A 233 -5.26 18.12 -4.87
C THR A 233 -5.49 17.61 -6.29
N LEU A 234 -4.58 16.78 -6.81
CA LEU A 234 -4.72 16.13 -8.11
C LEU A 234 -5.94 15.21 -8.14
N LEU A 235 -6.18 14.43 -7.07
CA LEU A 235 -7.36 13.58 -6.95
C LEU A 235 -8.64 14.39 -7.04
N CYS A 236 -8.77 15.48 -6.27
CA CYS A 236 -9.92 16.35 -6.29
C CYS A 236 -10.12 17.03 -7.66
N ALA A 237 -9.05 17.55 -8.26
CA ALA A 237 -9.11 18.18 -9.58
C ALA A 237 -9.52 17.17 -10.67
N THR A 238 -8.99 15.94 -10.62
CA THR A 238 -9.33 14.88 -11.56
C THR A 238 -10.77 14.39 -11.40
N LEU A 239 -11.30 14.37 -10.17
CA LEU A 239 -12.71 14.06 -9.91
C LEU A 239 -13.67 15.14 -10.45
N ALA A 240 -13.20 16.39 -10.53
CA ALA A 240 -13.98 17.48 -11.12
C ALA A 240 -14.04 17.42 -12.65
N LEU A 241 -13.13 16.66 -13.30
CA LEU A 241 -13.16 16.47 -14.75
C LEU A 241 -14.25 15.44 -15.15
N PRO A 242 -15.26 15.85 -15.94
CA PRO A 242 -16.20 14.90 -16.53
C PRO A 242 -15.41 14.00 -17.48
N GLY A 243 -15.51 12.71 -17.26
CA GLY A 243 -14.92 11.72 -18.16
C GLY A 243 -15.92 11.49 -19.27
N GLN A 244 -15.49 11.65 -20.52
CA GLN A 244 -16.30 11.24 -21.65
C GLN A 244 -16.55 9.74 -21.56
N GLN A 245 -17.82 9.35 -21.56
CA GLN A 245 -18.20 7.96 -21.74
C GLN A 245 -18.11 7.67 -23.23
N TYR A 246 -17.11 6.88 -23.64
CA TYR A 246 -17.08 6.35 -24.99
C TYR A 246 -18.19 5.32 -25.13
N GLN A 247 -19.32 5.76 -25.65
CA GLN A 247 -20.32 4.88 -26.21
C GLN A 247 -19.94 4.65 -27.67
N TRP A 248 -19.46 3.45 -27.97
CA TRP A 248 -19.18 3.09 -29.37
C TRP A 248 -20.50 2.86 -30.08
N VAL A 249 -20.66 3.56 -31.19
CA VAL A 249 -21.87 3.53 -31.98
C VAL A 249 -21.54 3.02 -33.39
N ASP A 250 -22.29 2.04 -33.88
CA ASP A 250 -22.12 1.49 -35.23
C ASP A 250 -22.56 2.47 -36.32
N SER A 251 -22.32 2.11 -37.58
CA SER A 251 -22.75 2.87 -38.76
C SER A 251 -24.27 3.06 -38.87
N ASN A 252 -25.06 2.34 -38.08
CA ASN A 252 -26.52 2.46 -37.96
C ASN A 252 -26.96 3.19 -36.68
N ASN A 253 -26.04 3.87 -36.01
CA ASN A 253 -26.25 4.57 -34.76
C ASN A 253 -26.64 3.66 -33.57
N ARG A 254 -26.25 2.38 -33.56
CA ARG A 254 -26.50 1.41 -32.49
C ARG A 254 -25.31 1.30 -31.55
N LEU A 255 -25.57 1.30 -30.25
CA LEU A 255 -24.57 1.01 -29.23
C LEU A 255 -23.97 -0.39 -29.45
N ILE A 256 -22.66 -0.45 -29.71
CA ILE A 256 -21.95 -1.71 -29.98
C ILE A 256 -21.60 -2.40 -28.66
N GLU A 257 -20.78 -1.75 -27.82
CA GLU A 257 -20.35 -2.24 -26.51
C GLU A 257 -19.57 -1.15 -25.76
N THR A 258 -19.47 -1.28 -24.43
CA THR A 258 -18.66 -0.39 -23.58
C THR A 258 -17.46 -1.18 -23.03
N PRO A 259 -16.21 -0.71 -23.19
CA PRO A 259 -15.05 -1.36 -22.59
C PRO A 259 -15.12 -1.28 -21.07
N GLY A 260 -14.70 -2.34 -20.38
CA GLY A 260 -14.63 -2.37 -18.93
C GLY A 260 -15.00 -3.72 -18.33
N TRP A 261 -15.03 -3.78 -17.00
CA TRP A 261 -15.46 -5.00 -16.31
C TRP A 261 -16.98 -5.08 -16.20
N PRO A 262 -17.57 -6.29 -16.22
CA PRO A 262 -18.98 -6.45 -15.87
C PRO A 262 -19.26 -5.89 -14.48
N VAL A 263 -20.44 -5.31 -14.28
CA VAL A 263 -20.80 -4.60 -13.02
C VAL A 263 -20.56 -5.50 -11.80
N ARG A 264 -20.93 -6.78 -11.91
CA ARG A 264 -20.76 -7.76 -10.83
C ARG A 264 -19.29 -7.94 -10.44
N CYS A 265 -18.40 -8.04 -11.42
CA CYS A 265 -16.96 -8.21 -11.19
C CYS A 265 -16.38 -6.96 -10.51
N THR A 266 -16.73 -5.78 -11.02
CA THR A 266 -16.27 -4.50 -10.46
C THR A 266 -16.69 -4.32 -8.99
N ILE A 267 -17.97 -4.58 -8.67
CA ILE A 267 -18.50 -4.46 -7.31
C ILE A 267 -17.80 -5.43 -6.36
N VAL A 268 -17.67 -6.70 -6.76
CA VAL A 268 -17.00 -7.72 -5.94
C VAL A 268 -15.56 -7.32 -5.68
N ARG A 269 -14.85 -6.86 -6.71
CA ARG A 269 -13.45 -6.47 -6.58
C ARG A 269 -13.25 -5.25 -5.69
N TYR A 270 -14.08 -4.21 -5.84
CA TYR A 270 -14.03 -3.05 -4.94
C TYR A 270 -14.34 -3.44 -3.49
N ALA A 271 -15.41 -4.22 -3.27
CA ALA A 271 -15.77 -4.68 -1.93
C ALA A 271 -14.64 -5.49 -1.29
N LEU A 272 -14.04 -6.43 -2.04
CA LEU A 272 -12.92 -7.24 -1.59
C LEU A 272 -11.68 -6.40 -1.29
N CYS A 273 -11.27 -5.53 -2.20
CA CYS A 273 -10.09 -4.68 -2.02
C CYS A 273 -10.26 -3.77 -0.81
N THR A 274 -11.42 -3.13 -0.66
CA THR A 274 -11.73 -2.29 0.49
C THR A 274 -11.72 -3.11 1.78
N LEU A 275 -12.32 -4.31 1.80
CA LEU A 275 -12.31 -5.18 2.97
C LEU A 275 -10.89 -5.56 3.38
N VAL A 276 -10.03 -5.97 2.45
CA VAL A 276 -8.64 -6.33 2.75
C VAL A 276 -7.85 -5.12 3.23
N ILE A 277 -7.94 -3.98 2.53
CA ILE A 277 -7.24 -2.75 2.91
C ILE A 277 -7.64 -2.30 4.32
N LEU A 278 -8.93 -2.27 4.62
CA LEU A 278 -9.43 -1.87 5.94
C LEU A 278 -9.05 -2.87 7.02
N THR A 279 -9.11 -4.17 6.73
CA THR A 279 -8.71 -5.23 7.68
C THR A 279 -7.23 -5.07 8.04
N ILE A 280 -6.36 -4.83 7.06
CA ILE A 280 -4.93 -4.58 7.31
C ILE A 280 -4.73 -3.27 8.06
N ALA A 281 -5.39 -2.19 7.65
CA ALA A 281 -5.29 -0.89 8.33
C ALA A 281 -5.71 -0.99 9.81
N PHE A 282 -6.77 -1.75 10.11
CA PHE A 282 -7.21 -2.01 11.48
C PHE A 282 -6.22 -2.90 12.24
N ASN A 283 -5.62 -3.89 11.57
CA ASN A 283 -4.58 -4.75 12.13
C ASN A 283 -3.28 -3.99 12.48
N LEU A 284 -3.03 -2.84 11.86
CA LEU A 284 -1.89 -1.97 12.18
C LEU A 284 -2.13 -1.14 13.46
N ILE A 285 -3.36 -1.09 13.98
CA ILE A 285 -3.66 -0.45 15.26
C ILE A 285 -3.28 -1.44 16.38
N PRO A 286 -2.45 -1.05 17.35
CA PRO A 286 -2.03 -1.94 18.44
C PRO A 286 -3.18 -2.16 19.43
N LEU A 287 -4.13 -3.02 19.07
CA LEU A 287 -5.28 -3.38 19.89
C LEU A 287 -4.97 -4.65 20.70
N ASN A 288 -4.94 -4.50 22.03
CA ASN A 288 -4.62 -5.59 22.95
C ASN A 288 -5.86 -6.43 23.28
N SER A 289 -6.51 -7.02 22.26
CA SER A 289 -7.70 -7.87 22.45
C SER A 289 -7.62 -9.17 21.64
N ARG A 290 -7.76 -10.31 22.33
CA ARG A 290 -7.79 -11.65 21.71
C ARG A 290 -8.94 -11.82 20.73
N VAL A 291 -10.11 -11.26 21.08
CA VAL A 291 -11.31 -11.31 20.23
C VAL A 291 -11.06 -10.59 18.90
N VAL A 292 -10.35 -9.45 18.95
CA VAL A 292 -9.99 -8.70 17.74
C VAL A 292 -9.07 -9.54 16.86
N SER A 293 -8.04 -10.18 17.42
CA SER A 293 -7.13 -11.04 16.65
C SER A 293 -7.86 -12.20 15.97
N TYR A 294 -8.72 -12.94 16.69
CA TYR A 294 -9.51 -14.02 16.08
C TYR A 294 -10.45 -13.52 14.98
N THR A 295 -11.05 -12.35 15.19
CA THR A 295 -11.91 -11.71 14.19
C THR A 295 -11.12 -11.34 12.94
N LEU A 296 -9.93 -10.77 13.08
CA LEU A 296 -9.05 -10.44 11.96
C LEU A 296 -8.56 -11.68 11.23
N GLY A 297 -8.15 -12.73 11.94
CA GLY A 297 -7.79 -14.02 11.36
C GLY A 297 -8.94 -14.62 10.53
N PHE A 298 -10.15 -14.61 11.07
CA PHE A 298 -11.35 -15.04 10.35
C PHE A 298 -11.61 -14.18 9.10
N LEU A 299 -11.52 -12.85 9.21
CA LEU A 299 -11.67 -11.93 8.08
C LEU A 299 -10.65 -12.20 6.98
N TYR A 300 -9.39 -12.50 7.30
CA TYR A 300 -8.38 -12.85 6.30
C TYR A 300 -8.68 -14.16 5.58
N VAL A 301 -9.20 -15.18 6.28
CA VAL A 301 -9.62 -16.45 5.66
C VAL A 301 -10.79 -16.21 4.70
N VAL A 302 -11.81 -15.49 5.15
CA VAL A 302 -12.98 -15.14 4.31
C VAL A 302 -12.55 -14.30 3.11
N ALA A 303 -11.71 -13.29 3.33
CA ALA A 303 -11.18 -12.44 2.26
C ALA A 303 -10.36 -13.25 1.24
N SER A 304 -9.56 -14.21 1.69
CA SER A 304 -8.80 -15.10 0.80
C SER A 304 -9.70 -15.97 -0.06
N ALA A 305 -10.74 -16.57 0.52
CA ALA A 305 -11.74 -17.34 -0.23
C ALA A 305 -12.50 -16.46 -1.25
N MET A 306 -12.90 -15.26 -0.83
CA MET A 306 -13.55 -14.29 -1.71
C MET A 306 -12.64 -13.82 -2.85
N ALA A 307 -11.34 -13.64 -2.60
CA ALA A 307 -10.36 -13.24 -3.61
C ALA A 307 -10.17 -14.32 -4.69
N ILE A 308 -10.09 -15.59 -4.29
CA ILE A 308 -10.04 -16.71 -5.24
C ILE A 308 -11.34 -16.78 -6.06
N ALA A 309 -12.49 -16.55 -5.44
CA ALA A 309 -13.77 -16.54 -6.15
C ALA A 309 -13.89 -15.35 -7.12
N ALA A 310 -13.43 -14.15 -6.71
CA ALA A 310 -13.38 -12.96 -7.55
C ALA A 310 -12.51 -13.17 -8.79
N PHE A 311 -11.31 -13.74 -8.61
CA PHE A 311 -10.44 -14.14 -9.72
C PHE A 311 -11.14 -15.10 -10.69
N GLY A 312 -11.90 -16.07 -10.16
CA GLY A 312 -12.69 -17.00 -10.99
C GLY A 312 -13.74 -16.29 -11.85
N LEU A 313 -14.41 -15.28 -11.31
CA LEU A 313 -15.37 -14.44 -12.05
C LEU A 313 -14.67 -13.61 -13.13
N ASP A 314 -13.50 -13.05 -12.80
CA ASP A 314 -12.71 -12.23 -13.72
C ASP A 314 -12.21 -13.04 -14.92
N VAL A 315 -11.70 -14.25 -14.67
CA VAL A 315 -11.28 -15.17 -15.74
C VAL A 315 -12.46 -15.58 -16.62
N ALA A 316 -13.61 -15.91 -16.02
CA ALA A 316 -14.82 -16.25 -16.78
C ALA A 316 -15.24 -15.10 -17.70
N ALA A 317 -15.26 -13.86 -17.18
CA ALA A 317 -15.60 -12.68 -17.97
C ALA A 317 -14.61 -12.43 -19.13
N ILE A 318 -13.30 -12.64 -18.92
CA ILE A 318 -12.29 -12.54 -19.98
C ILE A 318 -12.51 -13.63 -21.04
N VAL A 319 -12.80 -14.87 -20.63
CA VAL A 319 -13.06 -15.98 -21.56
C VAL A 319 -14.30 -15.69 -22.41
N ASP A 320 -15.38 -15.20 -21.81
CA ASP A 320 -16.59 -14.80 -22.53
C ASP A 320 -16.33 -13.67 -23.53
N ALA A 321 -15.51 -12.68 -23.14
CA ALA A 321 -15.11 -11.57 -24.00
C ALA A 321 -14.26 -12.01 -25.19
N THR A 322 -13.32 -12.93 -24.96
CA THR A 322 -12.44 -13.47 -26.02
C THR A 322 -13.17 -14.44 -26.96
N ALA A 323 -14.22 -15.11 -26.48
CA ALA A 323 -15.09 -15.92 -27.32
C ALA A 323 -15.97 -15.07 -28.25
N THR A 324 -16.21 -13.81 -27.89
CA THR A 324 -17.00 -12.89 -28.69
C THR A 324 -16.12 -12.24 -29.77
N SER A 325 -16.57 -12.26 -31.03
CA SER A 325 -15.82 -11.62 -32.12
C SER A 325 -15.69 -10.11 -31.90
N CYS A 326 -14.58 -9.53 -32.37
CA CYS A 326 -14.41 -8.09 -32.40
C CYS A 326 -15.32 -7.47 -33.47
N PRO A 327 -15.85 -6.26 -33.23
CA PRO A 327 -16.55 -5.50 -34.27
C PRO A 327 -15.68 -5.33 -35.53
N ALA A 328 -16.31 -5.33 -36.71
CA ALA A 328 -15.58 -5.20 -37.96
C ALA A 328 -14.79 -3.88 -38.03
N GLY A 329 -13.52 -3.95 -38.39
CA GLY A 329 -12.63 -2.78 -38.47
C GLY A 329 -12.03 -2.32 -37.13
N VAL A 330 -12.19 -3.12 -36.06
CA VAL A 330 -11.65 -2.83 -34.73
C VAL A 330 -10.81 -4.00 -34.25
N THR A 331 -9.67 -3.70 -33.62
CA THR A 331 -8.86 -4.71 -32.92
C THR A 331 -9.16 -4.65 -31.43
N CYS A 332 -9.39 -5.81 -30.80
CA CYS A 332 -9.62 -5.87 -29.35
C CYS A 332 -8.32 -6.21 -28.61
N ASP A 333 -7.99 -5.42 -27.59
CA ASP A 333 -6.90 -5.71 -26.65
C ASP A 333 -7.46 -6.18 -25.29
N TYR A 334 -6.92 -7.29 -24.78
CA TYR A 334 -7.31 -7.91 -23.52
C TYR A 334 -6.21 -7.79 -22.45
N THR A 335 -5.01 -7.35 -22.83
CA THR A 335 -3.81 -7.33 -22.01
C THR A 335 -3.99 -6.64 -20.64
N PRO A 336 -4.63 -5.47 -20.53
CA PRO A 336 -4.72 -4.81 -19.23
C PRO A 336 -5.72 -5.53 -18.29
N TYR A 337 -6.75 -6.18 -18.82
CA TYR A 337 -7.70 -7.00 -18.06
C TYR A 337 -7.04 -8.29 -17.56
N VAL A 338 -6.29 -8.98 -18.42
CA VAL A 338 -5.51 -10.17 -18.04
C VAL A 338 -4.48 -9.83 -16.97
N THR A 339 -3.77 -8.71 -17.13
CA THR A 339 -2.79 -8.25 -16.13
C THR A 339 -3.43 -7.98 -14.78
N THR A 340 -4.61 -7.36 -14.76
CA THR A 340 -5.37 -7.11 -13.53
C THR A 340 -5.78 -8.43 -12.85
N ALA A 341 -6.27 -9.41 -13.62
CA ALA A 341 -6.62 -10.74 -13.09
C ALA A 341 -5.39 -11.49 -12.55
N VAL A 342 -4.22 -11.36 -13.18
CA VAL A 342 -2.97 -11.95 -12.68
C VAL A 342 -2.56 -11.33 -11.34
N ILE A 343 -2.71 -10.02 -11.18
CA ILE A 343 -2.42 -9.36 -9.89
C ILE A 343 -3.42 -9.82 -8.82
N ASP A 344 -4.70 -10.05 -9.19
CA ASP A 344 -5.73 -10.56 -8.27
C ASP A 344 -5.39 -11.94 -7.71
N ILE A 345 -4.97 -12.88 -8.55
CA ILE A 345 -4.55 -14.21 -8.07
C ILE A 345 -3.26 -14.15 -7.25
N VAL A 346 -2.30 -13.28 -7.60
CA VAL A 346 -1.10 -13.05 -6.77
C VAL A 346 -1.49 -12.51 -5.40
N GLY A 347 -2.38 -11.51 -5.34
CA GLY A 347 -2.92 -10.97 -4.08
C GLY A 347 -3.61 -12.05 -3.24
N SER A 348 -4.41 -12.91 -3.89
CA SER A 348 -5.09 -14.04 -3.26
C SER A 348 -4.13 -15.05 -2.65
N ILE A 349 -3.07 -15.42 -3.38
CA ILE A 349 -2.03 -16.35 -2.91
C ILE A 349 -1.24 -15.75 -1.76
N LEU A 350 -0.88 -14.46 -1.83
CA LEU A 350 -0.18 -13.77 -0.75
C LEU A 350 -1.04 -13.73 0.53
N LEU A 351 -2.35 -13.48 0.39
CA LEU A 351 -3.29 -13.45 1.50
C LEU A 351 -3.46 -14.83 2.14
N ALA A 352 -3.65 -15.88 1.32
CA ALA A 352 -3.72 -17.26 1.80
C ALA A 352 -2.42 -17.67 2.49
N GLY A 353 -1.28 -17.37 1.86
CA GLY A 353 0.05 -17.66 2.39
C GLY A 353 0.31 -16.99 3.73
N TYR A 354 -0.16 -15.75 3.92
CA TYR A 354 -0.09 -15.06 5.20
C TYR A 354 -0.87 -15.80 6.31
N VAL A 355 -2.11 -16.19 6.03
CA VAL A 355 -2.94 -16.94 7.00
C VAL A 355 -2.27 -18.26 7.37
N PHE A 356 -1.77 -19.01 6.39
CA PHE A 356 -1.06 -20.27 6.66
C PHE A 356 0.24 -20.05 7.44
N TRP A 357 0.99 -19.00 7.12
CA TRP A 357 2.24 -18.67 7.80
C TRP A 357 2.01 -18.35 9.27
N GLU A 358 1.05 -17.46 9.59
CA GLU A 358 0.74 -17.10 10.97
C GLU A 358 0.20 -18.30 11.76
N TYR A 359 -0.65 -19.14 11.14
CA TYR A 359 -1.12 -20.38 11.77
C TYR A 359 0.03 -21.35 12.09
N TYR A 360 0.95 -21.55 11.14
CA TYR A 360 2.11 -22.42 11.32
C TYR A 360 3.05 -21.88 12.40
N TRP A 361 3.31 -20.58 12.40
CA TRP A 361 4.15 -19.92 13.39
C TRP A 361 3.58 -20.05 14.80
N ALA A 362 2.28 -19.75 14.98
CA ALA A 362 1.60 -19.90 16.26
C ALA A 362 1.64 -21.34 16.80
N LYS A 363 1.46 -22.34 15.93
CA LYS A 363 1.56 -23.75 16.32
C LYS A 363 2.99 -24.13 16.74
N ARG A 364 4.01 -23.59 16.08
CA ARG A 364 5.41 -23.87 16.40
C ARG A 364 5.79 -23.33 17.79
N GLU A 365 5.34 -22.13 18.13
CA GLU A 365 5.56 -21.56 19.47
C GLU A 365 4.92 -22.42 20.56
N GLN A 366 3.67 -22.85 20.36
CA GLN A 366 3.00 -23.77 21.29
C GLN A 366 3.73 -25.09 21.50
N GLN A 367 4.47 -25.59 20.50
CA GLN A 367 5.26 -26.82 20.64
C GLN A 367 6.55 -26.60 21.45
N LEU A 368 7.16 -25.42 21.33
CA LEU A 368 8.37 -25.06 22.08
C LEU A 368 8.08 -24.87 23.57
N ASP A 369 6.88 -24.42 23.92
CA ASP A 369 6.46 -24.23 25.32
C ASP A 369 6.12 -25.55 26.04
N VAL A 370 5.84 -26.62 25.29
CA VAL A 370 5.40 -27.92 25.83
C VAL A 370 6.57 -28.88 26.03
N GLU A 371 7.74 -28.64 25.42
CA GLU A 371 8.94 -29.42 25.68
C GLU A 371 9.36 -29.15 27.14
N PRO A 372 9.07 -30.07 28.08
CA PRO A 372 9.45 -29.85 29.46
C PRO A 372 10.97 -29.73 29.44
N THR A 373 11.50 -28.74 30.15
CA THR A 373 12.91 -28.73 30.51
C THR A 373 13.12 -29.90 31.48
N ASP A 374 13.09 -31.12 30.96
CA ASP A 374 13.29 -32.35 31.69
C ASP A 374 14.73 -32.33 32.19
N ALA A 375 14.83 -32.10 33.49
CA ALA A 375 15.93 -32.45 34.37
C ALA A 375 17.29 -31.82 34.03
N ASP A 376 17.68 -30.82 34.82
CA ASP A 376 19.01 -30.89 35.43
C ASP A 376 18.98 -32.09 36.40
N PRO A 377 19.63 -33.22 36.11
CA PRO A 377 19.96 -34.15 37.16
C PRO A 377 21.10 -33.53 37.97
N GLU A 378 20.92 -33.48 39.29
CA GLU A 378 21.97 -33.24 40.27
C GLU A 378 22.37 -31.77 40.51
N THR A 379 21.49 -31.04 41.22
CA THR A 379 22.00 -30.18 42.30
C THR A 379 22.55 -31.12 43.39
N PRO A 380 23.86 -31.10 43.71
CA PRO A 380 24.37 -31.87 44.82
C PRO A 380 23.73 -31.36 46.12
N GLN A 381 23.13 -32.28 46.88
CA GLN A 381 22.65 -32.02 48.24
C GLN A 381 23.78 -31.35 49.04
N GLN A 382 23.62 -30.06 49.33
CA GLN A 382 24.41 -29.40 50.36
C GLN A 382 24.07 -30.05 51.71
N SER A 383 24.98 -30.92 52.13
CA SER A 383 25.15 -31.43 53.48
C SER A 383 24.99 -30.30 54.50
N LYS A 384 23.84 -30.28 55.18
CA LYS A 384 23.69 -29.66 56.50
C LYS A 384 24.50 -30.49 57.47
N ASP A 385 25.78 -30.18 57.63
CA ASP A 385 26.55 -30.48 58.84
C ASP A 385 27.85 -29.67 58.80
N GLY A 386 28.10 -28.90 59.86
CA GLY A 386 29.39 -28.22 60.05
C GLY A 386 29.33 -26.76 60.48
N ILE A 387 28.64 -26.46 61.59
CA ILE A 387 28.98 -25.29 62.41
C ILE A 387 30.34 -25.58 63.05
N GLN A 388 31.41 -24.96 62.55
CA GLN A 388 32.64 -24.77 63.32
C GLN A 388 33.19 -23.35 63.15
N ASN A 389 32.96 -22.59 64.21
CA ASN A 389 33.68 -21.44 64.76
C ASN A 389 35.08 -21.11 64.19
N GLY A 390 35.20 -19.86 63.67
CA GLY A 390 36.30 -18.91 63.92
C GLY A 390 37.51 -18.93 62.96
N PRO A 391 38.41 -17.91 63.00
CA PRO A 391 38.39 -16.66 63.78
C PRO A 391 38.49 -15.37 62.93
N LEU A 392 38.20 -14.26 63.62
CA LEU A 392 38.56 -12.88 63.28
C LEU A 392 39.96 -12.76 62.68
N LEU A 393 40.08 -12.09 61.53
CA LEU A 393 41.33 -11.48 61.09
C LEU A 393 41.09 -10.02 60.73
N SER A 394 41.76 -9.22 61.54
CA SER A 394 41.96 -7.79 61.56
C SER A 394 42.36 -7.19 60.21
N SER A 395 41.81 -5.99 59.97
CA SER A 395 42.45 -4.84 59.31
C SER A 395 43.98 -4.85 59.36
N PRO A 396 44.64 -4.47 58.24
CA PRO A 396 45.59 -3.36 58.34
C PRO A 396 45.60 -2.39 57.13
N TYR A 397 45.64 -1.09 57.47
CA TYR A 397 46.43 0.00 56.84
C TYR A 397 46.29 0.27 55.32
N GLU A 398 45.80 1.47 54.96
CA GLU A 398 46.61 2.64 54.56
C GLU A 398 47.50 2.42 53.31
N ALA A 399 47.06 2.98 52.18
CA ALA A 399 47.82 3.88 51.31
C ALA A 399 46.87 4.59 50.34
#